data_AF-A0A1G2YPW8-F1
#
_entry.id   AF-A0A1G2YPW8-F1
#
_cell.length_a   1.000
_cell.length_b   1.000
_cell.length_c   1.000
_cell.angle_alpha   90.00
_cell.angle_beta   90.00
_cell.angle_gamma   90.00
#
_symmetry.space_group_name_H-M   'P 1'
#
loop_
_entity.id
_entity.type
_entity.pdbx_description
1 polymer ?
#
loop_
_entity_poly.entity_id
_entity_poly.type
_entity_poly.pdbx_seq_one_letter_code
_entity_poly.pdbx_strand_id
1 'polypeptide(L)'
;MGPASQIGISSGGTATLNVAGRTLTAPSNYTYLVVGNASQGVLQVSGGTVNLVSDSIWLGYGATGTINMSSGTINCRNIDAGLTANGHPIINMTGGQINVSEIIFWPENAGASADIHLDGGIISAGYLFGPNWTTFDASSSTVNLDISGGTLT
;
A
#
# COMPACT_ATOMS: atom_id res chain seq x y z
N MET A 1 7.13 17.48 7.87
CA MET A 1 7.11 16.21 7.10
C MET A 1 8.53 15.69 7.04
N GLY A 2 8.75 14.39 7.33
CA GLY A 2 10.05 13.75 7.16
C GLY A 2 10.44 13.63 5.69
N PRO A 3 11.65 13.14 5.37
CA PRO A 3 12.00 12.81 3.99
C PRO A 3 11.03 11.76 3.46
N ALA A 4 10.63 11.87 2.19
CA ALA A 4 9.76 10.89 1.54
C ALA A 4 10.45 10.38 0.27
N SER A 5 10.47 9.05 0.11
CA SER A 5 10.76 8.42 -1.18
C SER A 5 9.44 8.25 -1.91
N GLN A 6 9.36 8.71 -3.16
CA GLN A 6 8.06 8.88 -3.82
C GLN A 6 8.08 8.26 -5.22
N ILE A 7 6.95 7.63 -5.56
CA ILE A 7 6.66 7.06 -6.86
C ILE A 7 5.39 7.76 -7.37
N GLY A 8 5.47 8.40 -8.55
CA GLY A 8 4.35 9.11 -9.17
C GLY A 8 4.23 10.57 -8.69
N ILE A 9 5.30 11.36 -8.85
CA ILE A 9 5.37 12.76 -8.38
C ILE A 9 5.05 13.81 -9.46
N SER A 10 5.14 13.47 -10.74
CA SER A 10 4.91 14.40 -11.86
C SER A 10 3.55 14.18 -12.50
N SER A 11 2.82 15.24 -12.83
CA SER A 11 1.51 15.16 -13.49
C SER A 11 1.62 14.44 -14.85
N GLY A 12 0.69 13.52 -15.12
CA GLY A 12 0.46 12.96 -16.46
C GLY A 12 1.24 11.70 -16.86
N GLY A 13 1.84 10.96 -15.92
CA GLY A 13 2.52 9.69 -16.24
C GLY A 13 2.45 8.66 -15.12
N THR A 14 2.94 7.45 -15.42
CA THR A 14 3.07 6.36 -14.46
C THR A 14 4.55 6.20 -14.11
N ALA A 15 4.88 6.20 -12.82
CA ALA A 15 6.21 5.84 -12.33
C ALA A 15 6.18 4.45 -11.72
N THR A 16 7.20 3.63 -12.00
CA THR A 16 7.30 2.26 -11.49
C THR A 16 8.62 2.04 -10.77
N LEU A 17 8.56 1.48 -9.55
CA LEU A 17 9.71 0.94 -8.83
C LEU A 17 9.65 -0.59 -8.84
N ASN A 18 10.70 -1.24 -9.36
CA ASN A 18 10.78 -2.70 -9.43
C ASN A 18 11.73 -3.25 -8.35
N VAL A 19 11.24 -4.20 -7.55
CA VAL A 19 12.03 -4.96 -6.57
C VAL A 19 11.91 -6.44 -6.93
N ALA A 20 13.01 -7.04 -7.40
CA ALA A 20 12.99 -8.37 -8.04
C ALA A 20 13.98 -9.38 -7.44
N GLY A 21 14.60 -9.10 -6.28
CA GLY A 21 15.55 -10.05 -5.68
C GLY A 21 16.56 -9.49 -4.68
N ARG A 22 16.56 -8.18 -4.43
CA ARG A 22 17.38 -7.56 -3.38
C ARG A 22 16.51 -6.86 -2.35
N THR A 23 17.15 -6.38 -1.28
CA THR A 23 16.50 -5.58 -0.26
C THR A 23 16.51 -4.10 -0.63
N LEU A 24 15.34 -3.49 -0.68
CA LEU A 24 15.14 -2.05 -0.64
C LEU A 24 14.87 -1.66 0.82
N THR A 25 15.74 -0.88 1.44
CA THR A 25 15.59 -0.44 2.83
C THR A 25 15.50 1.08 2.87
N ALA A 26 14.55 1.63 3.63
CA ALA A 26 14.56 3.06 3.90
C ALA A 26 15.72 3.41 4.85
N PRO A 27 16.48 4.48 4.59
CA PRO A 27 17.72 4.77 5.30
C PRO A 27 17.53 5.31 6.73
N SER A 28 16.32 5.62 7.17
CA SER A 28 16.07 6.28 8.46
C SER A 28 14.72 5.94 9.07
N ASN A 29 14.48 6.40 10.30
CA ASN A 29 13.16 6.41 10.92
C ASN A 29 12.38 7.64 10.44
N TYR A 30 11.08 7.49 10.20
CA TYR A 30 10.14 8.51 9.69
C TYR A 30 10.27 8.84 8.20
N THR A 31 10.71 7.89 7.39
CA THR A 31 10.73 7.99 5.93
C THR A 31 9.53 7.26 5.33
N TYR A 32 8.55 7.99 4.81
CA TYR A 32 7.42 7.35 4.12
C TYR A 32 7.82 6.92 2.71
N LEU A 33 7.34 5.74 2.28
CA LEU A 33 7.28 5.40 0.86
C LEU A 33 5.92 5.81 0.33
N VAL A 34 5.89 6.82 -0.54
CA VAL A 34 4.65 7.27 -1.18
C VAL A 34 4.52 6.63 -2.55
N VAL A 35 3.39 5.98 -2.79
CA VAL A 35 3.06 5.37 -4.08
C VAL A 35 1.77 5.99 -4.57
N GLY A 36 1.84 6.79 -5.64
CA GLY A 36 0.68 7.52 -6.17
C GLY A 36 0.46 8.88 -5.50
N ASN A 37 1.48 9.75 -5.48
CA ASN A 37 1.38 11.09 -4.86
C ASN A 37 0.52 12.05 -5.70
N ALA A 38 0.97 12.40 -6.91
CA ALA A 38 0.27 13.35 -7.80
C ALA A 38 -0.08 12.74 -9.16
N SER A 39 0.46 11.56 -9.45
CA SER A 39 0.18 10.76 -10.62
C SER A 39 0.29 9.28 -10.28
N GLN A 40 0.05 8.40 -11.25
CA GLN A 40 0.04 6.97 -10.99
C GLN A 40 1.42 6.50 -10.52
N GLY A 41 1.46 5.86 -9.35
CA GLY A 41 2.66 5.21 -8.84
C GLY A 41 2.45 3.71 -8.76
N VAL A 42 3.46 2.94 -9.17
CA VAL A 42 3.44 1.47 -9.11
C VAL A 42 4.67 0.97 -8.37
N LEU A 43 4.45 0.24 -7.27
CA LEU A 43 5.46 -0.59 -6.64
C LEU A 43 5.29 -2.03 -7.11
N GLN A 44 6.23 -2.52 -7.91
CA GLN A 44 6.23 -3.88 -8.43
C GLN A 44 7.22 -4.74 -7.63
N VAL A 45 6.72 -5.75 -6.93
CA VAL A 45 7.53 -6.68 -6.14
C VAL A 45 7.39 -8.09 -6.72
N SER A 46 8.40 -8.54 -7.44
CA SER A 46 8.47 -9.89 -8.02
C SER A 46 9.47 -10.79 -7.31
N GLY A 47 10.13 -10.27 -6.26
CA GLY A 47 11.06 -10.98 -5.39
C GLY A 47 11.77 -10.01 -4.43
N GLY A 48 12.70 -10.51 -3.61
CA GLY A 48 13.45 -9.67 -2.67
C GLY A 48 12.61 -9.15 -1.50
N THR A 49 13.06 -8.05 -0.90
CA THR A 49 12.43 -7.49 0.31
C THR A 49 12.32 -5.98 0.24
N VAL A 50 11.14 -5.41 0.50
CA VAL A 50 10.96 -4.00 0.82
C VAL A 50 10.90 -3.88 2.33
N ASN A 51 11.88 -3.23 2.95
CA ASN A 51 12.05 -3.20 4.40
C ASN A 51 11.91 -1.77 4.94
N LEU A 52 10.71 -1.48 5.46
CA LEU A 52 10.25 -0.20 6.00
C LEU A 52 9.76 -0.38 7.46
N VAL A 53 10.45 -1.21 8.25
CA VAL A 53 9.96 -1.69 9.56
C VAL A 53 9.54 -0.61 10.57
N SER A 54 10.10 0.59 10.46
CA SER A 54 9.77 1.73 11.33
C SER A 54 8.86 2.76 10.66
N ASP A 55 8.46 2.52 9.41
CA ASP A 55 7.93 3.51 8.48
C ASP A 55 6.62 3.05 7.83
N SER A 56 5.82 4.01 7.35
CA SER A 56 4.57 3.72 6.63
C SER A 56 4.77 3.69 5.11
N ILE A 57 3.93 2.92 4.44
CA ILE A 57 3.63 3.10 3.02
C ILE A 57 2.39 3.99 2.90
N TRP A 58 2.49 5.09 2.16
CA TRP A 58 1.36 5.94 1.79
C TRP A 58 0.90 5.56 0.40
N LEU A 59 -0.17 4.78 0.33
CA LEU A 59 -0.66 4.22 -0.92
C LEU A 59 -1.84 5.04 -1.45
N GLY A 60 -1.73 5.51 -2.69
CA GLY A 60 -2.73 6.37 -3.30
C GLY A 60 -2.90 7.69 -2.55
N TYR A 61 -1.80 8.38 -2.23
CA TYR A 61 -1.82 9.61 -1.44
C TYR A 61 -2.61 10.73 -2.15
N GLY A 62 -2.48 10.91 -3.47
CA GLY A 62 -3.26 11.91 -4.23
C GLY A 62 -3.65 11.48 -5.64
N ALA A 63 -3.25 10.28 -6.05
CA ALA A 63 -3.65 9.63 -7.28
C ALA A 63 -3.75 8.10 -7.05
N THR A 64 -3.85 7.31 -8.11
CA THR A 64 -3.78 5.85 -8.00
C THR A 64 -2.38 5.42 -7.57
N GLY A 65 -2.32 4.68 -6.45
CA GLY A 65 -1.11 4.01 -5.99
C GLY A 65 -1.32 2.52 -6.06
N THR A 66 -0.46 1.79 -6.77
CA THR A 66 -0.60 0.36 -6.97
C THR A 66 0.58 -0.40 -6.39
N ILE A 67 0.31 -1.42 -5.58
CA ILE A 67 1.26 -2.47 -5.24
C ILE A 67 0.89 -3.72 -6.05
N ASN A 68 1.83 -4.19 -6.88
CA ASN A 68 1.70 -5.46 -7.59
C ASN A 68 2.74 -6.44 -7.04
N MET A 69 2.29 -7.57 -6.49
CA MET A 69 3.17 -8.53 -5.83
C MET A 69 2.92 -9.96 -6.33
N SER A 70 3.95 -10.59 -6.87
CA SER A 70 3.91 -12.01 -7.25
C SER A 70 4.80 -12.89 -6.36
N SER A 71 5.80 -12.30 -5.70
CA SER A 71 6.61 -12.97 -4.69
C SER A 71 7.35 -11.94 -3.81
N GLY A 72 8.21 -12.40 -2.88
CA GLY A 72 9.01 -11.54 -2.02
C GLY A 72 8.32 -11.16 -0.70
N THR A 73 8.85 -10.13 -0.04
CA THR A 73 8.33 -9.66 1.25
C THR A 73 8.29 -8.14 1.32
N ILE A 74 7.21 -7.56 1.82
CA ILE A 74 7.14 -6.16 2.25
C ILE A 74 7.00 -6.17 3.77
N ASN A 75 7.92 -5.53 4.49
CA ASN A 75 7.78 -5.28 5.92
C ASN A 75 7.60 -3.78 6.12
N CYS A 76 6.54 -3.37 6.80
CA CYS A 76 6.32 -1.97 7.13
C CYS A 76 5.62 -1.82 8.48
N ARG A 77 5.67 -0.61 9.05
CA ARG A 77 4.91 -0.32 10.26
C ARG A 77 3.42 -0.22 9.94
N ASN A 78 3.07 0.65 9.00
CA ASN A 78 1.70 0.92 8.58
C ASN A 78 1.56 0.92 7.06
N ILE A 79 0.33 0.66 6.61
CA ILE A 79 -0.12 1.04 5.26
C ILE A 79 -1.25 2.05 5.44
N ASP A 80 -0.97 3.30 5.13
CA ASP A 80 -1.94 4.38 5.12
C ASP A 80 -2.44 4.49 3.67
N ALA A 81 -3.65 4.03 3.38
CA ALA A 81 -4.16 3.95 2.01
C ALA A 81 -5.30 4.94 1.76
N GLY A 82 -5.27 5.67 0.64
CA GLY A 82 -6.33 6.63 0.31
C GLY A 82 -6.32 7.84 1.25
N LEU A 83 -5.16 8.50 1.37
CA LEU A 83 -4.98 9.67 2.25
C LEU A 83 -5.69 10.95 1.75
N THR A 84 -6.25 10.94 0.55
CA THR A 84 -7.07 12.02 0.01
C THR A 84 -8.30 11.46 -0.68
N ALA A 85 -9.33 12.28 -0.88
CA ALA A 85 -10.57 11.87 -1.54
C ALA A 85 -10.37 11.39 -3.00
N ASN A 86 -9.28 11.76 -3.66
CA ASN A 86 -8.93 11.28 -5.01
C ASN A 86 -8.01 10.06 -4.97
N GLY A 87 -7.57 9.65 -3.79
CA GLY A 87 -6.73 8.48 -3.58
C GLY A 87 -7.47 7.22 -3.98
N HIS A 88 -6.81 6.41 -4.80
CA HIS A 88 -7.29 5.09 -5.18
C HIS A 88 -6.17 4.05 -5.01
N PRO A 89 -5.87 3.64 -3.77
CA PRO A 89 -4.94 2.57 -3.49
C PRO A 89 -5.42 1.23 -4.05
N ILE A 90 -4.51 0.49 -4.68
CA ILE A 90 -4.74 -0.84 -5.22
C ILE A 90 -3.63 -1.78 -4.73
N ILE A 91 -3.99 -2.93 -4.17
CA ILE A 91 -3.07 -4.03 -3.89
C ILE A 91 -3.50 -5.25 -4.71
N ASN A 92 -2.61 -5.71 -5.60
CA ASN A 92 -2.76 -6.94 -6.35
C ASN A 92 -1.70 -7.95 -5.91
N MET A 93 -2.12 -9.09 -5.35
CA MET A 93 -1.23 -10.14 -4.89
C MET A 93 -1.58 -11.50 -5.50
N THR A 94 -0.62 -12.13 -6.16
CA THR A 94 -0.67 -13.54 -6.57
C THR A 94 0.28 -14.42 -5.76
N GLY A 95 1.07 -13.82 -4.85
CA GLY A 95 2.03 -14.49 -3.99
C GLY A 95 2.78 -13.51 -3.10
N GLY A 96 3.72 -14.02 -2.30
CA GLY A 96 4.54 -13.19 -1.39
C GLY A 96 3.88 -12.90 -0.04
N GLN A 97 4.50 -12.01 0.73
CA GLN A 97 4.04 -11.64 2.08
C GLN A 97 4.14 -10.13 2.32
N ILE A 98 3.07 -9.53 2.82
CA ILE A 98 3.08 -8.17 3.38
C ILE A 98 2.91 -8.30 4.90
N ASN A 99 3.92 -7.87 5.65
CA ASN A 99 3.92 -7.84 7.11
C ASN A 99 3.79 -6.40 7.58
N VAL A 100 2.63 -6.06 8.15
CA VAL A 100 2.32 -4.75 8.71
C VAL A 100 2.31 -4.88 10.23
N SER A 101 3.30 -4.30 10.90
CA SER A 101 3.45 -4.53 12.34
C SER A 101 2.38 -3.85 13.20
N GLU A 102 1.76 -2.79 12.68
CA GLU A 102 0.73 -2.02 13.39
C GLU A 102 -0.59 -2.04 12.62
N ILE A 103 -0.79 -1.12 11.68
CA ILE A 103 -2.13 -0.81 11.15
C ILE A 103 -2.15 -0.75 9.61
N ILE A 104 -3.21 -1.30 9.02
CA ILE A 104 -3.65 -0.95 7.66
C ILE A 104 -4.88 -0.06 7.76
N PHE A 105 -4.84 1.13 7.15
CA PHE A 105 -6.00 1.99 6.90
C PHE A 105 -6.47 1.80 5.46
N TRP A 106 -7.75 1.45 5.24
CA TRP A 106 -8.23 1.04 3.92
C TRP A 106 -9.71 1.38 3.60
N PRO A 107 -9.95 2.46 2.84
CA PRO A 107 -9.12 3.66 2.79
C PRO A 107 -9.25 4.46 4.09
N GLU A 108 -8.30 5.37 4.33
CA GLU A 108 -8.26 6.20 5.53
C GLU A 108 -9.32 7.32 5.50
N ASN A 109 -9.46 8.00 4.35
CA ASN A 109 -10.31 9.19 4.23
C ASN A 109 -11.61 8.93 3.46
N ALA A 110 -12.67 9.63 3.87
CA ALA A 110 -13.95 9.63 3.16
C ALA A 110 -13.80 10.12 1.71
N GLY A 111 -14.55 9.51 0.80
CA GLY A 111 -14.50 9.81 -0.64
C GLY A 111 -13.40 9.09 -1.40
N ALA A 112 -12.35 8.59 -0.72
CA ALA A 112 -11.40 7.67 -1.34
C ALA A 112 -12.08 6.32 -1.62
N SER A 113 -11.53 5.59 -2.59
CA SER A 113 -11.92 4.22 -2.93
C SER A 113 -10.69 3.33 -2.92
N ALA A 114 -10.85 2.02 -2.71
CA ALA A 114 -9.69 1.16 -2.50
C ALA A 114 -9.97 -0.28 -2.92
N ASP A 115 -8.99 -0.90 -3.58
CA ASP A 115 -9.13 -2.26 -4.13
C ASP A 115 -8.03 -3.19 -3.60
N ILE A 116 -8.41 -4.32 -3.01
CA ILE A 116 -7.51 -5.40 -2.63
C ILE A 116 -7.93 -6.66 -3.39
N HIS A 117 -6.99 -7.21 -4.17
CA HIS A 117 -7.11 -8.47 -4.87
C HIS A 117 -6.04 -9.44 -4.38
N LEU A 118 -6.43 -10.40 -3.53
CA LEU A 118 -5.58 -11.45 -2.98
C LEU A 118 -5.89 -12.80 -3.67
N ASP A 119 -5.31 -12.98 -4.85
CA ASP A 119 -5.31 -14.24 -5.59
C ASP A 119 -4.20 -15.21 -5.12
N GLY A 120 -3.41 -14.79 -4.13
CA GLY A 120 -2.38 -15.57 -3.46
C GLY A 120 -1.62 -14.75 -2.42
N GLY A 121 -0.71 -15.40 -1.71
CA GLY A 121 0.13 -14.74 -0.70
C GLY A 121 -0.58 -14.44 0.63
N ILE A 122 0.09 -13.67 1.49
CA ILE A 122 -0.38 -13.37 2.84
C ILE A 122 -0.21 -11.86 3.10
N ILE A 123 -1.25 -11.22 3.60
CA ILE A 123 -1.15 -9.94 4.31
C ILE A 123 -1.39 -10.22 5.79
N SER A 124 -0.43 -9.85 6.63
CA SER A 124 -0.58 -9.88 8.09
C SER A 124 -0.56 -8.45 8.64
N ALA A 125 -1.55 -8.10 9.45
CA ALA A 125 -1.65 -6.79 10.08
C ALA A 125 -2.07 -6.90 11.55
N GLY A 126 -1.58 -6.00 12.40
CA GLY A 126 -2.06 -5.91 13.78
C GLY A 126 -3.52 -5.48 13.84
N TYR A 127 -3.90 -4.51 13.00
CA TYR A 127 -5.26 -4.01 12.85
C TYR A 127 -5.56 -3.65 11.40
N LEU A 128 -6.84 -3.79 11.01
CA LEU A 128 -7.39 -3.26 9.78
C LEU A 128 -8.51 -2.27 10.12
N PHE A 129 -8.32 -1.01 9.77
CA PHE A 129 -9.33 0.04 9.93
C PHE A 129 -9.82 0.52 8.56
N GLY A 130 -11.11 0.85 8.51
CA GLY A 130 -11.71 1.54 7.37
C GLY A 130 -11.69 3.06 7.57
N PRO A 131 -12.48 3.78 6.76
CA PRO A 131 -12.59 5.23 6.84
C PRO A 131 -12.93 5.71 8.25
N ASN A 132 -12.36 6.85 8.63
CA ASN A 132 -12.60 7.50 9.93
C ASN A 132 -12.25 6.61 11.14
N TRP A 133 -11.25 5.73 11.01
CA TRP A 133 -10.75 4.89 12.10
C TRP A 133 -11.81 3.92 12.67
N THR A 134 -12.81 3.61 11.86
CA THR A 134 -13.86 2.65 12.21
C THR A 134 -13.48 1.25 11.75
N THR A 135 -14.09 0.23 12.36
CA THR A 135 -14.02 -1.14 11.84
C THR A 135 -14.75 -1.20 10.50
N PHE A 136 -13.98 -1.22 9.41
CA PHE A 136 -14.41 -1.45 8.01
C PHE A 136 -15.85 -0.99 7.68
N ASP A 137 -16.17 0.29 7.93
CA ASP A 137 -17.42 0.89 7.50
C ASP A 137 -17.22 1.56 6.12
N ALA A 138 -17.58 0.82 5.07
CA ALA A 138 -17.52 1.29 3.70
C ALA A 138 -18.70 2.22 3.31
N SER A 139 -19.54 2.68 4.24
CA SER A 139 -20.73 3.48 3.89
C SER A 139 -20.41 4.80 3.18
N SER A 140 -19.20 5.34 3.32
CA SER A 140 -18.74 6.56 2.64
C SER A 140 -17.61 6.35 1.61
N SER A 141 -17.22 5.10 1.35
CA SER A 141 -16.07 4.75 0.48
C SER A 141 -16.32 3.45 -0.26
N THR A 142 -15.99 3.39 -1.55
CA THR A 142 -16.04 2.13 -2.30
C THR A 142 -14.82 1.29 -1.95
N VAL A 143 -15.02 0.18 -1.26
CA VAL A 143 -13.95 -0.77 -0.93
C VAL A 143 -14.26 -2.11 -1.57
N ASN A 144 -13.42 -2.56 -2.49
CA ASN A 144 -13.50 -3.90 -3.06
C ASN A 144 -12.44 -4.78 -2.39
N LEU A 145 -12.88 -5.82 -1.69
CA LEU A 145 -12.02 -6.82 -1.09
C LEU A 145 -12.31 -8.17 -1.73
N ASP A 146 -11.37 -8.65 -2.53
CA ASP A 146 -11.38 -9.97 -3.15
C ASP A 146 -10.26 -10.82 -2.55
N ILE A 147 -10.62 -11.93 -1.90
CA ILE A 147 -9.67 -12.90 -1.31
C ILE A 147 -9.99 -14.27 -1.91
N SER A 148 -9.63 -14.44 -3.18
CA SER A 148 -9.91 -15.65 -3.95
C SER A 148 -8.90 -16.78 -3.71
N GLY A 149 -7.65 -16.44 -3.35
CA GLY A 149 -6.55 -17.40 -3.19
C GLY A 149 -5.49 -17.05 -2.15
N GLY A 150 -5.57 -15.88 -1.51
CA GLY A 150 -4.64 -15.44 -0.47
C GLY A 150 -5.16 -15.58 0.95
N THR A 151 -4.48 -14.91 1.88
CA THR A 151 -4.90 -14.83 3.28
C THR A 151 -4.67 -13.42 3.81
N LEU A 152 -5.68 -12.87 4.50
CA LEU A 152 -5.60 -11.64 5.28
C LEU A 152 -5.77 -12.03 6.76
N THR A 153 -4.73 -11.84 7.57
CA THR A 153 -4.72 -12.21 9.00
C THR A 153 -4.42 -11.03 9.89
#